data_AF-A0AA41X4T6-F1
#
_entry.id   AF-A0AA41X4T6-F1
#
_cell.length_a   1.000
_cell.length_b   1.000
_cell.length_c   1.000
_cell.angle_alpha   90.00
_cell.angle_beta   90.00
_cell.angle_gamma   90.00
#
_symmetry.space_group_name_H-M   'P 1'
#
loop_
_entity.id
_entity.type
_entity.pdbx_description
1 polymer ?
#
loop_
_entity_poly.entity_id
_entity_poly.type
_entity_poly.pdbx_seq_one_letter_code
_entity_poly.pdbx_strand_id
1 'polypeptide(L)'
;VGQGSASIVTRNGRAVIIDTGASFSERGSYAESVLLPFIQQHGLTVDLLIISHGDNDHAGGLEVLKRTYPELTMLSPDSGCESGMQWMWQGL
;
A
#
# COMPACT_ATOMS: atom_id res chain seq x y z
N VAL A 1 -17.87 7.79 -10.71
CA VAL A 1 -17.03 8.36 -9.64
C VAL A 1 -15.99 7.31 -9.32
N GLY A 2 -14.70 7.57 -9.58
CA GLY A 2 -13.56 6.64 -9.43
C GLY A 2 -12.34 7.47 -9.08
N GLN A 3 -12.20 7.78 -7.80
CA GLN A 3 -11.08 8.57 -7.28
C GLN A 3 -10.10 7.54 -6.73
N GLY A 4 -8.96 7.39 -7.41
CA GLY A 4 -7.92 6.50 -6.93
C GLY A 4 -7.42 6.86 -5.54
N SER A 5 -6.95 5.86 -4.80
CA SER A 5 -6.52 6.01 -3.41
C SER A 5 -5.12 5.45 -3.20
N ALA A 6 -4.34 6.16 -2.39
CA ALA A 6 -3.11 5.69 -1.77
C ALA A 6 -2.96 6.41 -0.43
N SER A 7 -2.86 5.67 0.66
CA SER A 7 -2.71 6.22 2.01
C SER A 7 -1.61 5.50 2.77
N ILE A 8 -0.92 6.24 3.64
CA ILE A 8 0.11 5.70 4.53
C ILE A 8 -0.16 6.16 5.96
N VAL A 9 -0.14 5.22 6.89
CA VAL A 9 -0.21 5.47 8.34
C VAL A 9 1.16 5.18 8.92
N THR A 10 1.75 6.15 9.63
CA THR A 10 3.12 6.03 10.16
C THR A 10 3.14 6.19 11.68
N ARG A 11 3.97 5.39 12.34
CA ARG A 11 4.24 5.49 13.78
C ARG A 11 5.56 4.79 14.11
N ASN A 12 6.37 5.42 14.96
CA ASN A 12 7.65 4.87 15.44
C ASN A 12 8.58 4.34 14.33
N GLY A 13 8.68 5.03 13.18
CA GLY A 13 9.52 4.61 12.07
C GLY A 13 8.99 3.42 11.26
N ARG A 14 7.74 3.03 11.47
CA ARG A 14 7.06 1.95 10.76
C ARG A 14 5.87 2.50 9.98
N ALA A 15 5.40 1.75 8.99
CA ALA A 15 4.30 2.15 8.13
C ALA A 15 3.31 1.02 7.83
N VAL A 16 2.03 1.37 7.74
CA VAL A 16 0.99 0.59 7.07
C VAL A 16 0.55 1.36 5.83
N ILE A 17 0.45 0.67 4.70
CA ILE A 17 -0.01 1.24 3.43
C ILE A 17 -1.41 0.70 3.13
N ILE A 18 -2.30 1.59 2.68
CA ILE A 18 -3.65 1.25 2.22
C ILE A 18 -3.80 1.78 0.81
N ASP A 19 -3.94 0.85 -0.15
CA ASP A 19 -3.87 1.07 -1.59
C ASP A 19 -2.55 1.71 -2.06
N THR A 20 -2.32 1.67 -3.36
CA THR A 20 -1.06 2.07 -4.02
C THR A 20 -1.23 3.14 -5.08
N GLY A 21 -2.48 3.52 -5.36
CA GLY A 21 -2.84 4.44 -6.42
C GLY A 21 -2.68 3.85 -7.82
N ALA A 22 -3.04 4.67 -8.80
CA ALA A 22 -2.93 4.36 -10.23
C ALA A 22 -1.50 4.02 -10.69
N SER A 23 -1.44 3.04 -11.61
CA SER A 23 -0.36 2.95 -12.59
C SER A 23 -0.77 3.63 -13.89
N PHE A 24 0.23 4.17 -14.57
CA PHE A 24 0.14 4.83 -15.86
C PHE A 24 1.04 4.05 -16.82
N SER A 25 0.43 3.24 -17.70
CA SER A 25 1.08 2.35 -18.69
C SER A 25 2.61 2.48 -18.83
N GLU A 26 3.09 3.56 -19.44
CA GLU A 26 4.53 3.80 -19.68
C GLU A 26 5.13 4.94 -18.83
N ARG A 27 4.32 5.59 -18.00
CA ARG A 27 4.74 6.74 -17.18
C ARG A 27 5.06 6.37 -15.72
N GLY A 28 4.96 5.09 -15.37
CA GLY A 28 5.19 4.58 -14.01
C GLY A 28 3.92 4.60 -13.16
N SER A 29 4.05 4.64 -11.85
CA SER A 29 2.94 4.57 -10.89
C SER A 29 3.08 5.58 -9.77
N TYR A 30 1.97 5.89 -9.08
CA TYR A 30 2.05 6.66 -7.84
C TYR A 30 2.91 5.98 -6.77
N ALA A 31 3.02 4.65 -6.80
CA ALA A 31 3.94 3.93 -5.93
C ALA A 31 5.41 4.33 -6.18
N GLU A 32 5.83 4.41 -7.44
CA GLU A 32 7.20 4.80 -7.80
C GLU A 32 7.48 6.28 -7.57
N SER A 33 6.54 7.16 -7.93
CA SER A 33 6.78 8.60 -7.90
C SER A 33 6.51 9.25 -6.54
N VAL A 34 5.71 8.60 -5.67
CA VAL A 34 5.27 9.18 -4.39
C VAL A 34 5.55 8.24 -3.21
N LEU A 35 5.00 7.02 -3.20
CA LEU A 35 5.08 6.15 -2.01
C LEU A 35 6.51 5.73 -1.69
N LEU A 36 7.25 5.17 -2.65
CA LEU A 36 8.62 4.70 -2.43
C LEU A 36 9.56 5.84 -2.01
N PRO A 37 9.58 7.02 -2.67
CA PRO A 37 10.36 8.15 -2.20
C PRO A 37 9.98 8.60 -0.79
N PHE A 38 8.70 8.65 -0.45
CA PHE A 38 8.25 9.03 0.89
C PHE A 38 8.76 8.05 1.95
N ILE A 39 8.64 6.74 1.71
CA ILE A 39 9.10 5.68 2.61
C ILE A 39 10.62 5.79 2.83
N GLN A 40 11.38 5.92 1.74
CA GLN A 40 12.85 6.02 1.79
C GLN A 40 13.31 7.30 2.51
N GLN A 41 12.72 8.45 2.18
CA GLN A 41 13.08 9.73 2.76
C GLN A 41 12.85 9.77 4.28
N HIS A 42 11.81 9.09 4.76
CA HIS A 42 11.47 9.03 6.19
C HIS A 42 12.08 7.81 6.90
N GLY A 43 12.86 6.98 6.21
CA GLY A 43 13.49 5.79 6.80
C GLY A 43 12.47 4.79 7.36
N LEU A 44 11.31 4.66 6.72
CA LEU A 44 10.20 3.86 7.23
C LEU A 44 10.39 2.38 6.87
N THR A 45 10.11 1.50 7.82
CA THR A 45 9.91 0.07 7.54
C THR A 45 8.43 -0.22 7.33
N VAL A 46 8.05 -0.79 6.19
CA VAL A 46 6.65 -1.12 5.90
C VAL A 46 6.32 -2.46 6.55
N ASP A 47 5.30 -2.46 7.41
CA ASP A 47 4.81 -3.65 8.12
C ASP A 47 3.80 -4.42 7.30
N LEU A 48 2.94 -3.67 6.62
CA LEU A 48 1.70 -4.20 6.08
C LEU A 48 1.22 -3.38 4.90
N LEU A 49 0.81 -4.07 3.85
CA LEU A 49 0.08 -3.51 2.71
C LEU A 49 -1.34 -4.04 2.71
N ILE A 50 -2.32 -3.14 2.69
CA ILE A 50 -3.72 -3.47 2.46
C ILE A 50 -4.10 -2.99 1.07
N ILE A 51 -4.67 -3.87 0.25
CA ILE A 51 -5.31 -3.50 -1.01
C ILE A 51 -6.81 -3.65 -0.83
N SER A 52 -7.56 -2.57 -1.03
CA SER A 52 -9.02 -2.58 -0.89
C SER A 52 -9.70 -3.40 -1.99
N HIS A 53 -9.24 -3.25 -3.24
CA HIS A 53 -9.67 -4.00 -4.43
C HIS A 53 -8.66 -3.83 -5.58
N GLY A 54 -8.82 -4.63 -6.63
CA GLY A 54 -7.84 -4.78 -7.71
C GLY A 54 -7.88 -3.72 -8.83
N ASP A 55 -8.79 -2.74 -8.77
CA ASP A 55 -8.88 -1.72 -9.81
C ASP A 55 -7.60 -0.87 -9.86
N ASN A 56 -7.19 -0.45 -11.06
CA ASN A 56 -5.91 0.20 -11.28
C ASN A 56 -5.72 1.43 -10.38
N ASP A 57 -6.76 2.23 -10.18
CA ASP A 57 -6.72 3.43 -9.36
C ASP A 57 -6.50 3.16 -7.86
N HIS A 58 -6.51 1.89 -7.44
CA HIS A 58 -6.14 1.41 -6.11
C HIS A 58 -4.90 0.49 -6.11
N ALA A 59 -4.87 -0.52 -6.98
CA ALA A 59 -3.84 -1.56 -6.99
C ALA A 59 -2.75 -1.35 -8.07
N GLY A 60 -2.76 -0.24 -8.80
CA GLY A 60 -1.85 -0.02 -9.92
C GLY A 60 -0.37 -0.07 -9.54
N GLY A 61 -0.02 0.42 -8.36
CA GLY A 61 1.36 0.36 -7.83
C GLY A 61 1.74 -0.95 -7.13
N LEU A 62 0.87 -1.95 -7.08
CA LEU A 62 1.09 -3.17 -6.28
C LEU A 62 2.37 -3.93 -6.66
N GLU A 63 2.59 -4.15 -7.96
CA GLU A 63 3.74 -4.92 -8.43
C GLU A 63 5.07 -4.20 -8.18
N VAL A 64 5.06 -2.87 -8.07
CA VAL A 64 6.23 -2.11 -7.63
C VAL A 64 6.56 -2.46 -6.19
N LEU A 65 5.59 -2.42 -5.28
CA LEU A 65 5.84 -2.71 -3.86
C LEU A 65 6.22 -4.17 -3.62
N LYS A 66 5.63 -5.14 -4.33
CA LYS A 66 6.05 -6.55 -4.23
C LYS A 66 7.51 -6.76 -4.66
N ARG A 67 7.96 -6.06 -5.72
CA ARG A 67 9.37 -6.14 -6.15
C ARG A 67 10.31 -5.48 -5.15
N THR A 68 9.91 -4.36 -4.54
CA THR A 68 10.74 -3.65 -3.57
C THR A 68 10.76 -4.34 -2.20
N TYR A 69 9.65 -4.95 -1.79
CA TYR A 69 9.45 -5.59 -0.50
C TYR A 69 8.83 -6.99 -0.69
N PRO A 70 9.62 -8.00 -1.14
CA PRO A 70 9.09 -9.32 -1.48
C PRO A 70 8.50 -10.08 -0.28
N GLU A 71 8.97 -9.78 0.93
CA GLU A 71 8.50 -10.39 2.19
C GLU A 71 7.40 -9.55 2.88
N LEU A 72 6.85 -8.53 2.21
CA LEU A 72 5.83 -7.68 2.80
C LEU A 72 4.54 -8.46 3.02
N THR A 73 4.05 -8.44 4.27
CA THR A 73 2.73 -8.99 4.56
C THR A 73 1.68 -8.16 3.83
N MET A 74 0.79 -8.83 3.09
CA MET A 74 -0.26 -8.21 2.30
C MET A 74 -1.63 -8.78 2.66
N LEU A 75 -2.61 -7.90 2.82
CA LEU A 75 -4.02 -8.26 2.87
C LEU A 75 -4.73 -7.69 1.63
N SER A 76 -5.49 -8.54 0.96
CA SER A 76 -6.36 -8.17 -0.15
C SER A 76 -7.62 -9.03 -0.14
N PRO A 77 -8.66 -8.69 -0.92
CA PRO A 77 -9.81 -9.57 -1.10
C PRO A 77 -9.44 -10.99 -1.53
N ASP A 78 -8.35 -11.13 -2.30
CA ASP A 78 -7.85 -12.42 -2.79
C ASP A 78 -7.22 -13.30 -1.69
N SER A 79 -6.72 -12.69 -0.61
CA SER A 79 -6.21 -13.42 0.56
C SER A 79 -7.32 -13.82 1.56
N GLY A 80 -8.57 -13.48 1.26
CA GLY A 80 -9.73 -13.65 2.13
C GLY A 80 -10.12 -12.34 2.82
N CYS A 81 -11.41 -12.00 2.76
CA CYS A 81 -11.99 -10.86 3.48
C CYS A 81 -12.78 -11.37 4.68
N GLU A 82 -12.30 -11.09 5.88
CA GLU A 82 -13.03 -11.38 7.12
C GLU A 82 -13.91 -10.19 7.50
N SER A 83 -15.23 -10.36 7.41
CA SER A 83 -16.17 -9.33 7.82
C SER A 83 -16.00 -9.02 9.31
N GLY A 84 -15.85 -7.74 9.64
CA GLY A 84 -15.65 -7.31 11.02
C GLY A 84 -14.22 -7.46 11.54
N MET A 85 -13.24 -7.72 10.66
CA MET A 85 -11.83 -7.69 11.05
C MET A 85 -11.48 -6.35 11.70
N GLN A 86 -10.94 -6.42 12.91
CA GLN A 86 -10.39 -5.29 13.64
C GLN A 86 -8.96 -5.64 14.02
N TRP A 87 -8.09 -4.66 13.93
CA TRP A 87 -6.75 -4.78 14.49
C TRP A 87 -6.43 -3.54 15.32
N MET A 88 -5.37 -3.64 16.10
CA MET A 88 -4.73 -2.50 16.73
C MET A 88 -3.27 -2.49 16.30
N TRP A 89 -2.84 -1.44 15.59
CA TRP A 89 -1.46 -1.35 15.10
C TRP A 89 -0.68 -0.36 15.96
N GLN A 90 0.30 -0.88 16.71
CA GLN A 90 1.11 -0.10 17.65
C GLN A 90 0.28 0.71 18.67
N GLY A 91 -0.90 0.23 19.06
CA GLY A 91 -1.80 0.97 19.94
C GLY A 91 -2.57 2.10 19.25
N LEU A 92 -2.81 2.00 17.94
CA LEU A 92 -3.82 2.75 17.16
C LEU A 92 -4.97 1.81 16.80
#